data_AF-A0A0G1RKU7-F1
#
_entry.id   AF-A0A0G1RKU7-F1
#
_cell.length_a   1.000
_cell.length_b   1.000
_cell.length_c   1.000
_cell.angle_alpha   90.00
_cell.angle_beta   90.00
_cell.angle_gamma   90.00
#
_symmetry.space_group_name_H-M   'P 1'
#
loop_
_entity.id
_entity.type
_entity.pdbx_description
1 polymer ?
#
loop_
_entity_poly.entity_id
_entity_poly.type
_entity_poly.pdbx_seq_one_letter_code
_entity_poly.pdbx_strand_id
1 'polypeptide(L)'
;MKLSKPLQALVIIALLVIASLYIVLPQQIGSISRPFFPIKIGGLDLSQELPLKQGLDIRGGLQVVLTAHMESIEEVDRQSALDSLKNKIERRVDLYGVSESTVKTAVNGQDYRVIVEIPVDVADTLQALSLIGETAKLEFALPQYLAGETATDEATFAGFTPTDLTGADLKIAEVTFETENRLPGVSLTFKESGREKFQKLTKENIEKPIAILLDGEAVTMPIVRQEI
;
A
#
# COMPACT_ATOMS: atom_id res chain seq x y z
N MET A 1 65.41 10.91 1.00
CA MET A 1 65.66 10.83 2.47
C MET A 1 64.66 9.81 3.03
N LYS A 2 65.10 8.66 3.56
CA LYS A 2 64.16 7.65 4.12
C LYS A 2 63.69 8.13 5.49
N LEU A 3 62.39 8.37 5.66
CA LEU A 3 61.81 8.70 6.97
C LEU A 3 61.97 7.52 7.93
N SER A 4 62.20 7.80 9.22
CA SER A 4 62.25 6.77 10.25
C SER A 4 60.88 6.08 10.41
N LYS A 5 60.88 4.79 10.78
CA LYS A 5 59.63 4.02 11.00
C LYS A 5 58.59 4.75 11.89
N PRO A 6 58.95 5.38 13.04
CA PRO A 6 57.97 6.11 13.85
C PRO A 6 57.42 7.36 13.15
N LEU A 7 58.24 8.04 12.35
CA LEU A 7 57.80 9.22 11.60
C LEU A 7 56.84 8.85 10.47
N GLN A 8 57.04 7.70 9.81
CA GLN A 8 56.10 7.17 8.81
C GLN A 8 54.74 6.86 9.44
N ALA A 9 54.71 6.22 10.61
CA ALA A 9 53.47 5.94 11.32
C ALA A 9 52.73 7.22 11.70
N LEU A 10 53.44 8.24 12.18
CA LEU A 10 52.84 9.54 12.53
C LEU A 10 52.22 10.22 11.31
N VAL A 11 52.90 10.21 10.16
CA VAL A 11 52.36 10.79 8.92
C VAL A 11 51.09 10.06 8.47
N ILE A 12 51.06 8.73 8.56
CA ILE A 12 49.87 7.93 8.22
C ILE A 12 48.70 8.28 9.15
N ILE A 13 48.95 8.34 10.46
CA ILE A 13 47.92 8.70 11.45
C ILE A 13 47.40 10.11 11.18
N ALA A 14 48.28 11.09 10.92
CA ALA A 14 47.89 12.45 10.60
C ALA A 14 47.01 12.52 9.34
N LEU A 15 47.36 11.77 8.29
CA LEU A 15 46.55 11.68 7.08
C LEU A 15 45.16 11.07 7.34
N LEU A 16 45.09 10.01 8.16
CA LEU A 16 43.81 9.39 8.53
C LEU A 16 42.93 10.33 9.35
N VAL A 17 43.52 11.11 10.26
CA VAL A 17 42.79 12.11 11.06
C VAL A 17 42.25 13.21 10.16
N ILE A 18 43.04 13.74 9.22
CA ILE A 18 42.59 14.76 8.28
C ILE A 18 41.47 14.23 7.38
N ALA A 19 41.61 13.00 6.87
CA ALA A 19 40.58 12.36 6.06
C ALA A 19 39.28 12.13 6.86
N SER A 20 39.38 11.67 8.10
CA SER A 20 38.24 11.48 8.99
C SER A 20 37.55 12.81 9.32
N LEU A 21 38.32 13.85 9.65
CA LEU A 21 37.79 15.18 9.94
C LEU A 21 37.08 15.77 8.72
N TYR A 22 37.65 15.59 7.52
CA TYR A 22 36.99 15.98 6.27
C TYR A 22 35.65 15.24 6.14
N ILE A 23 35.62 13.89 6.22
CA ILE A 23 34.38 13.10 6.07
C ILE A 23 33.27 13.53 7.04
N VAL A 24 33.60 13.78 8.31
CA VAL A 24 32.65 14.14 9.38
C VAL A 24 32.18 15.61 9.31
N LEU A 25 32.94 16.50 8.64
CA LEU A 25 32.61 17.92 8.57
C LEU A 25 31.30 18.15 7.79
N PRO A 26 30.32 18.90 8.34
CA PRO A 26 29.10 19.25 7.62
C PRO A 26 29.42 20.07 6.37
N GLN A 27 28.54 20.00 5.37
CA GLN A 27 28.75 20.65 4.08
C GLN A 27 28.83 22.17 4.17
N GLN A 28 28.13 22.74 5.14
CA GLN A 28 28.13 24.17 5.44
C GLN A 28 28.35 24.38 6.93
N ILE A 29 29.28 25.27 7.27
CA ILE A 29 29.46 25.80 8.62
C ILE A 29 29.22 27.31 8.52
N GLY A 30 28.02 27.77 8.88
CA GLY A 30 27.60 29.15 8.67
C GLY A 30 27.57 29.49 7.17
N SER A 31 28.40 30.44 6.74
CA SER A 31 28.53 30.86 5.33
C SER A 31 29.67 30.16 4.58
N ILE A 32 30.41 29.27 5.23
CA ILE A 32 31.58 28.60 4.63
C ILE A 32 31.15 27.21 4.16
N SER A 33 31.23 26.98 2.85
CA SER A 33 31.03 25.66 2.25
C SER A 33 32.32 24.86 2.27
N ARG A 34 32.23 23.59 2.66
CA ARG A 34 33.33 22.63 2.57
C ARG A 34 33.80 22.51 1.12
N PRO A 35 35.11 22.59 0.83
CA PRO A 35 35.61 22.40 -0.52
C PRO A 35 35.30 20.97 -1.00
N PHE A 36 34.61 20.85 -2.12
CA PHE A 36 34.23 19.57 -2.72
C PHE A 36 35.39 19.00 -3.55
N PHE A 37 35.95 17.89 -3.09
CA PHE A 37 36.91 17.11 -3.87
C PHE A 37 36.26 15.81 -4.32
N PRO A 38 36.04 15.62 -5.63
CA PRO A 38 35.50 14.37 -6.14
C PRO A 38 36.57 13.27 -6.08
N ILE A 39 36.59 12.50 -4.99
CA ILE A 39 37.56 11.44 -4.77
C ILE A 39 36.99 10.13 -5.30
N LYS A 40 37.54 9.65 -6.42
CA LYS A 40 37.23 8.34 -6.99
C LYS A 40 38.42 7.41 -6.78
N ILE A 41 38.27 6.37 -5.95
CA ILE A 41 39.30 5.36 -5.71
C ILE A 41 38.81 4.04 -6.31
N GLY A 42 39.32 3.70 -7.50
CA GLY A 42 38.84 2.54 -8.25
C GLY A 42 37.37 2.67 -8.62
N GLY A 43 36.53 1.75 -8.14
CA GLY A 43 35.07 1.78 -8.32
C GLY A 43 34.29 2.51 -7.20
N LEU A 44 34.98 3.04 -6.17
CA LEU A 44 34.35 3.75 -5.06
C LEU A 44 34.32 5.25 -5.34
N ASP A 45 33.13 5.82 -5.48
CA ASP A 45 32.90 7.25 -5.60
C ASP A 45 32.58 7.85 -4.21
N LEU A 46 33.60 8.39 -3.55
CA LEU A 46 33.49 9.03 -2.22
C LEU A 46 32.95 10.47 -2.32
N SER A 47 32.57 10.90 -3.52
CA SER A 47 32.00 12.22 -3.78
C SER A 47 30.49 12.25 -3.60
N GLN A 48 29.84 11.08 -3.51
CA GLN A 48 28.40 11.02 -3.28
C GLN A 48 28.12 11.30 -1.80
N GLU A 49 27.24 12.27 -1.56
CA GLU A 49 26.58 12.39 -0.27
C GLU A 49 25.89 11.05 0.02
N LEU A 50 26.10 10.50 1.21
CA LEU A 50 25.32 9.35 1.66
C LEU A 50 23.96 9.90 2.09
N PRO A 51 22.87 9.71 1.32
CA PRO A 51 21.56 10.15 1.76
C PRO A 51 21.21 9.40 3.03
N LEU A 52 21.19 10.11 4.17
CA LEU A 52 20.76 9.54 5.44
C LEU A 52 19.25 9.40 5.39
N LYS A 53 18.73 8.17 5.51
CA LYS A 53 17.31 7.93 5.75
C LYS A 53 16.96 8.48 7.12
N GLN A 54 16.29 9.63 7.17
CA GLN A 54 15.84 10.25 8.40
C GLN A 54 14.53 9.59 8.85
N GLY A 55 14.42 9.30 10.15
CA GLY A 55 13.20 8.77 10.75
C GLY A 55 12.10 9.84 10.86
N LEU A 56 10.90 9.38 11.25
CA LEU A 56 9.72 10.23 11.45
C LEU A 56 9.93 11.31 12.51
N ASP A 57 10.74 11.02 13.52
CA ASP A 57 11.12 11.94 14.60
C ASP A 57 11.95 13.13 14.11
N ILE A 58 12.73 12.94 13.04
CA ILE A 58 13.60 13.96 12.45
C ILE A 58 12.89 14.69 11.30
N ARG A 59 12.14 13.98 10.45
CA ARG A 59 11.42 14.57 9.29
C ARG A 59 10.02 15.07 9.61
N GLY A 60 9.45 14.62 10.72
CA GLY A 60 8.02 14.74 10.98
C GLY A 60 7.21 13.74 10.16
N GLY A 61 6.01 13.41 10.65
CA GLY A 61 5.01 12.64 9.93
C GLY A 61 3.94 12.05 10.84
N LEU A 62 3.17 11.13 10.28
CA LEU A 62 2.07 10.47 10.95
C LEU A 62 2.48 9.03 11.30
N GLN A 63 2.28 8.66 12.56
CA GLN A 63 2.34 7.28 12.99
C GLN A 63 0.94 6.80 13.34
N VAL A 64 0.49 5.71 12.72
CA VAL A 64 -0.81 5.09 12.94
C VAL A 64 -0.58 3.72 13.54
N VAL A 65 -1.23 3.43 14.67
CA VAL A 65 -1.21 2.11 15.29
C VAL A 65 -2.59 1.50 15.18
N LEU A 66 -2.71 0.48 14.33
CA LEU A 66 -3.94 -0.28 14.12
C LEU A 66 -3.90 -1.54 14.98
N THR A 67 -4.98 -1.82 15.70
CA THR A 67 -5.15 -3.08 16.43
C THR A 67 -5.96 -4.04 15.57
N ALA A 68 -5.48 -5.26 15.39
CA ALA A 68 -6.17 -6.30 14.64
C ALA A 68 -7.05 -7.15 15.57
N HIS A 69 -8.34 -7.20 15.26
CA HIS A 69 -9.33 -8.05 15.91
C HIS A 69 -9.23 -9.47 15.34
N MET A 70 -8.75 -10.42 16.16
CA MET A 70 -8.40 -11.79 15.75
C MET A 70 -9.32 -12.86 16.38
N GLU A 71 -10.45 -12.46 16.96
CA GLU A 71 -11.35 -13.33 17.73
C GLU A 71 -11.94 -14.46 16.87
N SER A 72 -12.13 -14.21 15.58
CA SER A 72 -12.67 -15.16 14.61
C SER A 72 -11.60 -15.95 13.84
N ILE A 73 -10.32 -15.83 14.21
CA ILE A 73 -9.19 -16.46 13.52
C ILE A 73 -8.51 -17.44 14.48
N GLU A 74 -8.37 -18.68 14.02
CA GLU A 74 -7.65 -19.75 14.72
C GLU A 74 -6.22 -19.32 15.04
N GLU A 75 -5.72 -19.65 16.23
CA GLU A 75 -4.44 -19.14 16.73
C GLU A 75 -3.27 -19.44 15.79
N VAL A 76 -3.31 -20.62 15.14
CA VAL A 76 -2.31 -21.06 14.15
C VAL A 76 -2.24 -20.15 12.92
N ASP A 77 -3.33 -19.50 12.54
CA ASP A 77 -3.43 -18.68 11.33
C ASP A 77 -3.25 -17.19 11.60
N ARG A 78 -3.27 -16.75 12.87
CA ARG A 78 -3.22 -15.33 13.26
C ARG A 78 -1.99 -14.60 12.73
N GLN A 79 -0.83 -15.25 12.76
CA GLN A 79 0.41 -14.65 12.25
C GLN A 79 0.34 -14.44 10.73
N SER A 80 -0.14 -15.45 9.99
CA SER A 80 -0.32 -15.36 8.54
C SER A 80 -1.36 -14.30 8.15
N ALA A 81 -2.44 -14.20 8.94
CA ALA A 81 -3.45 -13.16 8.77
C ALA A 81 -2.87 -11.76 9.00
N LEU A 82 -2.03 -11.58 10.03
CA LEU A 82 -1.37 -10.31 10.30
C LEU A 82 -0.39 -9.91 9.18
N ASP A 83 0.40 -10.85 8.68
CA ASP A 83 1.33 -10.61 7.58
C ASP A 83 0.57 -10.29 6.28
N SER A 84 -0.56 -10.95 6.05
CA SER A 84 -1.47 -10.63 4.94
C SER A 84 -2.05 -9.23 5.07
N LEU A 85 -2.46 -8.81 6.27
CA LEU A 85 -2.94 -7.46 6.54
C LEU A 85 -1.84 -6.41 6.31
N LYS A 86 -0.62 -6.67 6.80
CA LYS A 86 0.56 -5.82 6.56
C LYS A 86 0.74 -5.57 5.06
N ASN A 87 0.79 -6.63 4.24
CA ASN A 87 0.99 -6.52 2.79
C ASN A 87 -0.15 -5.75 2.11
N LYS A 88 -1.39 -5.90 2.57
CA LYS A 88 -2.53 -5.13 2.05
C LYS A 88 -2.40 -3.64 2.36
N ILE A 89 -2.00 -3.29 3.57
CA ILE A 89 -1.80 -1.90 3.98
C ILE A 89 -0.63 -1.29 3.21
N GLU A 90 0.49 -1.99 3.10
CA GLU A 90 1.66 -1.54 2.33
C GLU A 90 1.27 -1.20 0.89
N ARG A 91 0.56 -2.10 0.20
CA ARG A 91 0.07 -1.85 -1.16
C ARG A 91 -0.88 -0.65 -1.26
N ARG A 92 -1.75 -0.43 -0.26
CA ARG A 92 -2.65 0.73 -0.25
C ARG A 92 -1.86 2.02 -0.12
N VAL A 93 -0.87 2.05 0.77
CA VAL A 93 -0.05 3.24 0.99
C VAL A 93 0.81 3.56 -0.25
N ASP A 94 1.37 2.53 -0.89
CA ASP A 94 2.16 2.66 -2.12
C ASP A 94 1.35 3.24 -3.28
N LEU A 95 0.10 2.80 -3.47
CA LEU A 95 -0.78 3.27 -4.56
C LEU A 95 -1.07 4.77 -4.50
N TYR A 96 -0.99 5.37 -3.31
CA TYR A 96 -1.19 6.81 -3.11
C TYR A 96 0.11 7.62 -3.20
N GLY A 97 1.20 6.99 -3.67
CA GLY A 97 2.46 7.66 -3.97
C GLY A 97 3.35 7.90 -2.76
N VAL A 98 3.02 7.30 -1.60
CA VAL A 98 3.82 7.41 -0.38
C VAL A 98 5.05 6.50 -0.47
N SER A 99 6.08 7.00 -1.13
CA SER A 99 7.26 6.19 -1.55
C SER A 99 8.19 5.78 -0.40
N GLU A 100 7.98 6.29 0.82
CA GLU A 100 8.86 6.06 1.98
C GLU A 100 8.09 5.63 3.23
N SER A 101 6.87 5.13 3.05
CA SER A 101 6.10 4.58 4.17
C SER A 101 6.78 3.36 4.75
N THR A 102 6.59 3.14 6.04
CA THR A 102 7.07 1.91 6.70
C THR A 102 5.90 1.24 7.41
N VAL A 103 5.64 -0.01 7.05
CA VAL A 103 4.61 -0.85 7.69
C VAL A 103 5.28 -1.96 8.50
N LYS A 104 5.03 -1.99 9.81
CA LYS A 104 5.57 -2.98 10.74
C LYS A 104 4.44 -3.68 11.47
N THR A 105 4.69 -4.91 11.90
CA THR A 105 3.78 -5.65 12.78
C THR A 105 4.38 -5.70 14.19
N ALA A 106 3.52 -5.66 15.21
CA ALA A 106 3.92 -5.80 16.60
C ALA A 106 2.93 -6.73 17.30
N VAL A 107 3.44 -7.75 17.99
CA VAL A 107 2.63 -8.75 18.69
C VAL A 107 3.04 -8.77 20.15
N ASN A 108 2.08 -8.64 21.06
CA ASN A 108 2.29 -8.77 22.50
C ASN A 108 1.18 -9.63 23.11
N GLY A 109 1.48 -10.91 23.35
CA GLY A 109 0.46 -11.86 23.78
C GLY A 109 -0.66 -11.99 22.75
N GLN A 110 -1.87 -11.55 23.10
CA GLN A 110 -3.04 -11.54 22.22
C GLN A 110 -3.25 -10.20 21.51
N ASP A 111 -2.43 -9.18 21.79
CA ASP A 111 -2.47 -7.91 21.09
C ASP A 111 -1.69 -8.00 19.79
N TYR A 112 -2.40 -7.93 18.66
CA TYR A 112 -1.81 -7.88 17.33
C TYR A 112 -1.96 -6.46 16.77
N ARG A 113 -0.85 -5.83 16.39
CA ARG A 113 -0.83 -4.45 15.92
C ARG A 113 -0.12 -4.33 14.58
N VAL A 114 -0.61 -3.42 13.74
CA VAL A 114 0.08 -2.94 12.54
C VAL A 114 0.41 -1.46 12.75
N ILE A 115 1.69 -1.14 12.67
CA ILE A 115 2.23 0.21 12.84
C ILE A 115 2.58 0.72 11.46
N VAL A 116 1.96 1.84 11.06
CA VAL A 116 2.19 2.51 9.78
C VAL A 116 2.84 3.87 10.04
N GLU A 117 4.00 4.10 9.47
CA GLU A 117 4.73 5.36 9.54
C GLU A 117 4.67 6.03 8.15
N ILE A 118 4.11 7.23 8.07
CA ILE A 118 3.91 8.01 6.83
C ILE A 118 4.59 9.38 6.98
N PRO A 119 5.53 9.77 6.10
CA PRO A 119 6.16 11.09 6.14
C PRO A 119 5.20 12.24 5.77
N VAL A 120 5.48 13.49 6.21
CA VAL A 120 4.64 14.70 5.94
C VAL A 120 4.70 15.19 4.51
N ASP A 121 5.71 14.81 3.72
CA ASP A 121 5.93 15.37 2.37
C ASP A 121 4.88 14.96 1.32
N VAL A 122 3.95 14.08 1.70
CA VAL A 122 2.77 13.76 0.90
C VAL A 122 1.68 14.78 1.18
N ALA A 123 1.26 15.52 0.15
CA ALA A 123 0.23 16.57 0.24
C ALA A 123 -1.11 16.10 0.84
N ASP A 124 -1.34 14.79 0.95
CA ASP A 124 -2.60 14.16 1.32
C ASP A 124 -2.48 13.12 2.46
N THR A 125 -1.61 13.35 3.47
CA THR A 125 -1.43 12.44 4.63
C THR A 125 -2.76 12.02 5.29
N LEU A 126 -3.74 12.93 5.37
CA LEU A 126 -5.07 12.66 5.95
C LEU A 126 -5.95 11.76 5.06
N GLN A 127 -5.81 11.85 3.73
CA GLN A 127 -6.54 10.98 2.81
C GLN A 127 -5.96 9.56 2.85
N ALA A 128 -4.62 9.45 2.93
CA ALA A 128 -3.98 8.15 3.14
C ALA A 128 -4.45 7.49 4.45
N LEU A 129 -4.65 8.27 5.52
CA LEU A 129 -5.19 7.76 6.79
C LEU A 129 -6.62 7.21 6.65
N SER A 130 -7.54 7.91 5.98
CA SER A 130 -8.93 7.42 5.83
C SER A 130 -8.98 6.07 5.11
N LEU A 131 -8.14 5.90 4.08
CA LEU A 131 -8.10 4.70 3.25
C LEU A 131 -7.46 3.48 3.92
N ILE A 132 -6.56 3.71 4.87
CA ILE A 132 -6.00 2.64 5.69
C ILE A 132 -7.05 2.16 6.71
N GLY A 133 -7.90 3.06 7.21
CA GLY A 133 -8.95 2.75 8.18
C GLY A 133 -10.19 2.08 7.60
N GLU A 134 -10.47 2.25 6.30
CA GLU A 134 -11.64 1.66 5.64
C GLU A 134 -11.38 0.23 5.17
N THR A 135 -12.28 -0.69 5.51
CA THR A 135 -12.19 -2.10 5.08
C THR A 135 -12.90 -2.33 3.76
N ALA A 136 -12.34 -1.92 2.62
CA ALA A 136 -12.98 -2.13 1.30
C ALA A 136 -13.30 -3.62 0.97
N LYS A 137 -14.47 -4.12 1.37
CA LYS A 137 -14.96 -5.47 1.09
C LYS A 137 -15.79 -5.45 -0.19
N LEU A 138 -15.18 -5.89 -1.28
CA LEU A 138 -15.83 -6.03 -2.57
C LEU A 138 -16.59 -7.36 -2.67
N GLU A 139 -17.88 -7.30 -2.98
CA GLU A 139 -18.75 -8.46 -3.18
C GLU A 139 -19.58 -8.32 -4.45
N PHE A 140 -19.84 -9.44 -5.13
CA PHE A 140 -20.81 -9.49 -6.22
C PHE A 140 -22.08 -10.15 -5.70
N ALA A 141 -23.23 -9.55 -5.97
CA ALA A 141 -24.50 -10.02 -5.42
C ALA A 141 -25.64 -9.93 -6.43
N LEU A 142 -26.65 -10.76 -6.25
CA LEU A 142 -27.87 -10.72 -7.05
C LEU A 142 -28.96 -9.92 -6.29
N PRO A 143 -29.60 -8.93 -6.92
CA PRO A 143 -30.69 -8.21 -6.29
C PRO A 143 -31.90 -9.13 -6.13
N GLN A 144 -32.52 -9.10 -4.95
CA GLN A 144 -33.78 -9.77 -4.67
C GLN A 144 -34.92 -8.77 -4.75
N TYR A 145 -36.01 -9.21 -5.36
CA TYR A 145 -37.27 -8.49 -5.40
C TYR A 145 -38.37 -9.39 -4.85
N LEU A 146 -39.15 -8.87 -3.91
CA LEU A 146 -40.37 -9.52 -3.46
C LEU A 146 -41.46 -9.22 -4.49
N ALA A 147 -42.13 -10.27 -4.96
CA ALA A 147 -43.31 -10.12 -5.79
C ALA A 147 -44.39 -9.35 -5.01
N GLY A 148 -45.05 -8.42 -5.68
CA GLY A 148 -46.21 -7.75 -5.13
C GLY A 148 -47.34 -8.75 -4.82
N GLU A 149 -48.19 -8.42 -3.84
CA GLU A 149 -49.28 -9.32 -3.41
C GLU A 149 -50.32 -9.54 -4.51
N THR A 150 -50.50 -8.55 -5.39
CA THR A 150 -51.35 -8.64 -6.57
C THR A 150 -50.56 -8.48 -7.87
N ALA A 151 -51.13 -8.94 -8.99
CA ALA A 151 -50.51 -8.84 -10.32
C ALA A 151 -50.30 -7.38 -10.81
N THR A 152 -50.89 -6.40 -10.12
CA THR A 152 -50.74 -4.96 -10.39
C THR A 152 -49.68 -4.29 -9.51
N ASP A 153 -49.21 -4.96 -8.46
CA ASP A 153 -48.26 -4.39 -7.53
C ASP A 153 -46.83 -4.54 -8.07
N GLU A 154 -46.06 -3.46 -8.00
CA GLU A 154 -44.65 -3.47 -8.41
C GLU A 154 -43.82 -4.33 -7.45
N ALA A 155 -42.85 -5.05 -8.01
CA ALA A 155 -41.94 -5.84 -7.21
C ALA A 155 -41.07 -4.92 -6.33
N THR A 156 -41.05 -5.18 -5.03
CA THR A 156 -40.32 -4.35 -4.06
C THR A 156 -38.92 -4.89 -3.88
N PHE A 157 -37.92 -4.01 -3.89
CA PHE A 157 -36.53 -4.40 -3.62
C PHE A 157 -36.38 -4.93 -2.19
N ALA A 158 -35.87 -6.16 -2.06
CA ALA A 158 -35.78 -6.91 -0.81
C ALA A 158 -34.38 -6.93 -0.22
N GLY A 159 -33.36 -6.55 -1.01
CA GLY A 159 -31.95 -6.63 -0.65
C GLY A 159 -31.13 -7.40 -1.67
N PHE A 160 -29.98 -7.91 -1.23
CA PHE A 160 -29.01 -8.59 -2.07
C PHE A 160 -28.70 -9.99 -1.57
N THR A 161 -28.45 -10.91 -2.50
CA THR A 161 -27.91 -12.24 -2.21
C THR A 161 -26.43 -12.26 -2.61
N PRO A 162 -25.49 -12.30 -1.65
CA PRO A 162 -24.08 -12.43 -1.97
C PRO A 162 -23.79 -13.69 -2.79
N THR A 163 -22.82 -13.60 -3.69
CA THR A 163 -22.33 -14.73 -4.50
C THR A 163 -20.98 -15.21 -3.98
N ASP A 164 -20.50 -16.33 -4.52
CA ASP A 164 -19.16 -16.85 -4.18
C ASP A 164 -18.00 -16.03 -4.80
N LEU A 165 -18.32 -15.01 -5.60
CA LEU A 165 -17.36 -14.12 -6.23
C LEU A 165 -17.14 -12.86 -5.38
N THR A 166 -15.89 -12.63 -4.98
CA THR A 166 -15.52 -11.52 -4.08
C THR A 166 -14.24 -10.83 -4.56
N GLY A 167 -13.84 -9.75 -3.88
CA GLY A 167 -12.55 -9.10 -4.09
C GLY A 167 -11.33 -10.02 -3.90
N ALA A 168 -11.46 -11.15 -3.18
CA ALA A 168 -10.36 -12.12 -3.04
C ALA A 168 -10.03 -12.83 -4.37
N ASP A 169 -11.01 -12.90 -5.28
CA ASP A 169 -10.89 -13.49 -6.60
C ASP A 169 -10.24 -12.54 -7.64
N LEU A 170 -9.98 -11.28 -7.26
CA LEU A 170 -9.29 -10.31 -8.09
C LEU A 170 -7.77 -10.48 -8.05
N LYS A 171 -7.15 -10.29 -9.20
CA LYS A 171 -5.70 -10.14 -9.37
C LYS A 171 -5.29 -8.68 -9.21
N ILE A 172 -6.00 -7.77 -9.89
CA ILE A 172 -5.73 -6.33 -9.85
C ILE A 172 -7.01 -5.53 -10.09
N ALA A 173 -7.08 -4.33 -9.51
CA ALA A 173 -8.11 -3.33 -9.73
C ALA A 173 -7.42 -1.98 -9.95
N GLU A 174 -7.70 -1.32 -11.06
CA GLU A 174 -7.01 -0.08 -11.48
C GLU A 174 -8.01 0.95 -12.00
N VAL A 175 -7.75 2.22 -11.69
CA VAL A 175 -8.49 3.33 -12.30
C VAL A 175 -8.09 3.41 -13.77
N THR A 176 -9.09 3.44 -14.63
CA THR A 176 -8.95 3.61 -16.07
C THR A 176 -9.83 4.76 -16.54
N PHE A 177 -9.54 5.30 -17.71
CA PHE A 177 -10.39 6.30 -18.35
C PHE A 177 -10.91 5.71 -19.65
N GLU A 178 -12.22 5.68 -19.79
CA GLU A 178 -12.84 5.16 -21.01
C GLU A 178 -12.48 6.06 -22.19
N THR A 179 -11.96 5.46 -23.27
CA THR A 179 -11.40 6.20 -24.42
C THR A 179 -12.43 7.10 -25.11
N GLU A 180 -13.70 6.70 -25.10
CA GLU A 180 -14.77 7.39 -25.83
C GLU A 180 -15.25 8.64 -25.10
N ASN A 181 -15.52 8.53 -23.79
CA ASN A 181 -16.16 9.61 -23.01
C ASN A 181 -15.22 10.24 -21.97
N ARG A 182 -13.99 9.73 -21.82
CA ARG A 182 -13.01 10.10 -20.78
C ARG A 182 -13.59 10.02 -19.36
N LEU A 183 -14.61 9.20 -19.17
CA LEU A 183 -15.18 8.97 -17.86
C LEU A 183 -14.23 8.06 -17.07
N PRO A 184 -13.98 8.37 -15.78
CA PRO A 184 -13.23 7.48 -14.92
C PRO A 184 -14.03 6.19 -14.70
N GLY A 185 -13.34 5.06 -14.78
CA GLY A 185 -13.86 3.74 -14.49
C GLY A 185 -12.86 2.92 -13.69
N VAL A 186 -13.30 1.76 -13.20
CA VAL A 186 -12.41 0.80 -12.51
C VAL A 186 -12.34 -0.47 -13.35
N SER A 187 -11.14 -0.78 -13.83
CA SER A 187 -10.85 -2.04 -14.50
C SER A 187 -10.57 -3.12 -13.47
N LEU A 188 -11.30 -4.22 -13.53
CA LEU A 188 -11.13 -5.38 -12.65
C LEU A 188 -10.55 -6.54 -13.45
N THR A 189 -9.43 -7.09 -12.98
CA THR A 189 -8.83 -8.29 -13.56
C THR A 189 -8.95 -9.43 -12.57
N PHE A 190 -9.60 -10.52 -12.96
CA PHE A 190 -9.77 -11.70 -12.13
C PHE A 190 -8.56 -12.64 -12.19
N LYS A 191 -8.37 -13.41 -11.11
CA LYS A 191 -7.56 -14.63 -11.12
C LYS A 191 -8.28 -15.72 -11.90
N GLU A 192 -7.60 -16.84 -12.17
CA GLU A 192 -8.19 -17.98 -12.86
C GLU A 192 -9.46 -18.50 -12.18
N SER A 193 -9.43 -18.70 -10.86
CA SER A 193 -10.60 -19.11 -10.06
C SER A 193 -11.74 -18.09 -10.13
N GLY A 194 -11.41 -16.79 -10.15
CA GLY A 194 -12.38 -15.71 -10.27
C GLY A 194 -13.04 -15.65 -11.63
N ARG A 195 -12.28 -15.92 -12.70
CA ARG A 195 -12.77 -15.96 -14.07
C ARG A 195 -13.84 -17.04 -14.24
N GLU A 196 -13.59 -18.25 -13.73
CA GLU A 196 -14.56 -19.34 -13.80
C GLU A 196 -15.86 -19.02 -13.03
N LYS A 197 -15.73 -18.45 -11.83
CA LYS A 197 -16.87 -17.98 -11.03
C LYS A 197 -17.65 -16.88 -11.75
N PHE A 198 -16.97 -15.89 -12.32
CA PHE A 198 -17.60 -14.77 -13.01
C PHE A 198 -18.27 -15.20 -14.31
N GLN A 199 -17.63 -16.11 -15.06
CA GLN A 199 -18.22 -16.73 -16.25
C GLN A 199 -19.52 -17.48 -15.90
N LYS A 200 -19.49 -18.32 -14.86
CA LYS A 200 -20.69 -19.02 -14.39
C LYS A 200 -21.77 -18.03 -13.95
N LEU A 201 -21.41 -17.02 -13.16
CA LEU A 201 -22.34 -16.02 -12.65
C LEU A 201 -23.02 -15.24 -13.77
N THR A 202 -22.27 -14.79 -14.78
CA THR A 202 -22.84 -14.06 -15.92
C THR A 202 -23.72 -14.96 -16.79
N LYS A 203 -23.29 -16.21 -17.04
CA LYS A 203 -24.08 -17.20 -17.80
C LYS A 203 -25.45 -17.49 -17.20
N GLU A 204 -25.52 -17.61 -15.87
CA GLU A 204 -26.77 -17.91 -15.16
C GLU A 204 -27.71 -16.68 -15.03
N ASN A 205 -27.19 -15.48 -15.32
CA ASN A 205 -27.86 -14.20 -15.06
C ASN A 205 -27.91 -13.28 -16.30
N ILE A 206 -27.92 -13.84 -17.51
CA ILE A 206 -28.14 -13.07 -18.74
C ILE A 206 -29.46 -12.28 -18.64
N GLU A 207 -29.42 -11.01 -19.06
CA GLU A 207 -30.49 -10.01 -18.96
C GLU A 207 -30.89 -9.63 -17.53
N LYS A 208 -30.18 -10.13 -16.51
CA LYS A 208 -30.41 -9.77 -15.11
C LYS A 208 -29.31 -8.83 -14.58
N PRO A 209 -29.62 -7.99 -13.58
CA PRO A 209 -28.62 -7.18 -12.91
C PRO A 209 -27.73 -8.03 -12.01
N ILE A 210 -26.43 -7.75 -12.01
CA ILE A 210 -25.50 -8.17 -10.96
C ILE A 210 -25.05 -6.91 -10.23
N ALA A 211 -25.24 -6.87 -8.92
CA ALA A 211 -24.78 -5.78 -8.07
C ALA A 211 -23.30 -5.97 -7.71
N ILE A 212 -22.55 -4.88 -7.79
CA ILE A 212 -21.19 -4.77 -7.26
C ILE A 212 -21.29 -3.97 -5.98
N LEU A 213 -21.06 -4.64 -4.85
CA LEU A 213 -21.18 -4.09 -3.52
C LEU A 213 -19.80 -3.74 -2.97
N LEU A 214 -19.70 -2.59 -2.31
CA LEU A 214 -18.58 -2.23 -1.47
C LEU A 214 -19.12 -2.02 -0.05
N ASP A 215 -18.65 -2.82 0.90
CA ASP A 215 -19.07 -2.75 2.30
C ASP A 215 -20.59 -2.91 2.51
N GLY A 216 -21.22 -3.69 1.63
CA GLY A 216 -22.65 -3.97 1.63
C GLY A 216 -23.50 -2.96 0.84
N GLU A 217 -22.92 -1.85 0.39
CA GLU A 217 -23.62 -0.85 -0.41
C GLU A 217 -23.38 -1.06 -1.91
N ALA A 218 -24.44 -0.95 -2.71
CA ALA A 218 -24.33 -1.12 -4.16
C ALA A 218 -23.70 0.10 -4.83
N VAL A 219 -22.50 -0.09 -5.38
CA VAL A 219 -21.80 0.94 -6.16
C VAL A 219 -22.33 0.98 -7.59
N THR A 220 -22.55 -0.21 -8.18
CA THR A 220 -23.14 -0.34 -9.52
C THR A 220 -24.01 -1.60 -9.62
N MET A 221 -24.98 -1.58 -10.54
CA MET A 221 -25.85 -2.73 -10.84
C MET A 221 -26.01 -2.92 -12.36
N PRO A 222 -24.94 -3.27 -13.09
CA PRO A 222 -25.02 -3.50 -14.53
C PRO A 222 -25.89 -4.71 -14.90
N ILE A 223 -26.59 -4.60 -16.03
CA ILE A 223 -27.30 -5.72 -16.65
C ILE A 223 -26.30 -6.57 -17.43
N VAL A 224 -26.30 -7.88 -17.20
CA VAL A 224 -25.48 -8.83 -17.95
C VAL A 224 -26.04 -8.98 -19.35
N ARG A 225 -25.25 -8.63 -20.37
CA ARG A 225 -25.66 -8.75 -21.78
C ARG A 225 -25.23 -10.05 -22.43
N GLN A 226 -24.13 -10.62 -21.97
CA GLN A 226 -23.53 -11.83 -22.52
C GLN A 226 -22.67 -12.51 -21.45
N GLU A 227 -22.40 -13.80 -21.66
CA GLU A 227 -21.39 -14.54 -20.90
C GLU A 227 -20.00 -13.92 -21.17
N ILE A 228 -19.22 -13.75 -20.11
CA ILE A 228 -17.86 -13.18 -20.14
C ILE A 228 -16.83 -14.25 -19.80
#